data_AF-A0A931KB34-F1
#
_entry.id   AF-A0A931KB34-F1
#
_cell.length_a   1.000
_cell.length_b   1.000
_cell.length_c   1.000
_cell.angle_alpha   90.00
_cell.angle_beta   90.00
_cell.angle_gamma   90.00
#
_symmetry.space_group_name_H-M   'P 1'
#
loop_
_entity.id
_entity.type
_entity.pdbx_description
1 polymer ?
#
loop_
_entity_poly.entity_id
_entity_poly.type
_entity_poly.pdbx_seq_one_letter_code
_entity_poly.pdbx_strand_id
1 'polypeptide(L)'
;MATALIMLGTIVDAATVKADLEKTIASRKLEYPGSYTECVSYAFEEPAKQKALVLPQGTVIKGDLLLDWSKAFSEKNIVAIVAEGDLTIEGALINENLDGGPFLFVKGDLKAKRIDKGGAYVIVLGDVQASGPVLCEYNHGGLRVAGDLKSEWLLNVDHDVIVFGKTHGGSLNGDEDDLRESLVPEVFADDDPDTIWPECDIIRKRIAAGMPVLKKKT
;
A
#
# COMPACT_ATOMS: atom_id res chain seq x y z
N MET A 1 -7.37 -3.77 16.81
CA MET A 1 -6.94 -4.73 15.77
C MET A 1 -5.44 -5.05 15.84
N ALA A 2 -4.54 -4.06 15.97
CA ALA A 2 -3.07 -4.30 15.97
C ALA A 2 -2.56 -5.38 16.95
N THR A 3 -3.13 -5.50 18.16
CA THR A 3 -2.76 -6.55 19.12
C THR A 3 -3.05 -7.97 18.62
N ALA A 4 -4.14 -8.17 17.87
CA ALA A 4 -4.47 -9.47 17.30
C ALA A 4 -3.55 -9.83 16.13
N LEU A 5 -3.13 -8.83 15.34
CA LEU A 5 -2.19 -9.00 14.24
C LEU A 5 -0.81 -9.49 14.72
N ILE A 6 -0.29 -8.94 15.82
CA ILE A 6 1.01 -9.37 16.38
C ILE A 6 1.00 -10.87 16.74
N MET A 7 -0.15 -11.43 17.09
CA MET A 7 -0.27 -12.86 17.40
C MET A 7 -0.19 -13.77 16.16
N LEU A 8 -0.27 -13.21 14.95
CA LEU A 8 -0.20 -13.96 13.69
C LEU A 8 1.23 -14.22 13.22
N GLY A 9 2.23 -13.64 13.89
CA GLY A 9 3.62 -13.71 13.45
C GLY A 9 4.62 -13.71 14.59
N THR A 10 5.88 -13.63 14.21
CA THR A 10 7.01 -13.53 15.13
C THR A 10 7.64 -12.16 15.03
N ILE A 11 7.99 -11.57 16.17
CA ILE A 11 8.74 -10.31 16.17
C ILE A 11 10.22 -10.64 16.06
N VAL A 12 10.88 -10.09 15.04
CA VAL A 12 12.29 -10.32 14.72
C VAL A 12 13.02 -8.99 14.67
N ASP A 13 14.31 -8.99 15.01
CA ASP A 13 15.14 -7.78 14.95
C ASP A 13 15.29 -7.29 13.50
N ALA A 14 15.14 -5.98 13.31
CA ALA A 14 15.11 -5.38 11.97
C ALA A 14 16.40 -5.58 11.19
N ALA A 15 17.57 -5.64 11.84
CA ALA A 15 18.84 -5.91 11.16
C ALA A 15 18.85 -7.26 10.42
N THR A 16 18.30 -8.32 11.05
CA THR A 16 18.17 -9.64 10.44
C THR A 16 17.19 -9.62 9.28
N VAL A 17 16.04 -8.97 9.49
CA VAL A 17 14.98 -8.87 8.47
C VAL A 17 15.45 -8.07 7.26
N LYS A 18 16.07 -6.91 7.47
CA LYS A 18 16.62 -6.06 6.41
C LYS A 18 17.57 -6.83 5.49
N ALA A 19 18.54 -7.54 6.07
CA ALA A 19 19.50 -8.33 5.30
C ALA A 19 18.83 -9.44 4.48
N ASP A 20 17.79 -10.09 5.04
CA ASP A 20 17.01 -11.10 4.34
C ASP A 20 16.18 -10.51 3.18
N LEU A 21 15.56 -9.35 3.38
CA LEU A 21 14.81 -8.65 2.33
C LEU A 21 15.72 -8.21 1.17
N GLU A 22 16.88 -7.62 1.48
CA GLU A 22 17.87 -7.23 0.47
C GLU A 22 18.36 -8.43 -0.34
N LYS A 23 18.65 -9.55 0.33
CA LYS A 23 19.01 -10.80 -0.34
C LYS A 23 17.86 -11.33 -1.20
N THR A 24 16.63 -11.25 -0.71
CA THR A 24 15.44 -11.68 -1.46
C THR A 24 15.28 -10.86 -2.73
N ILE A 25 15.35 -9.53 -2.63
CA ILE A 25 15.31 -8.60 -3.79
C ILE A 25 16.42 -8.94 -4.78
N ALA A 26 17.67 -9.08 -4.31
CA ALA A 26 18.81 -9.38 -5.17
C ALA A 26 18.72 -10.75 -5.88
N SER A 27 18.01 -11.71 -5.29
CA SER A 27 17.80 -13.03 -5.88
C SER A 27 16.70 -13.06 -6.96
N ARG A 28 15.84 -12.03 -6.99
CA ARG A 28 14.72 -11.94 -7.93
C ARG A 28 15.16 -11.21 -9.19
N LYS A 29 14.61 -11.64 -10.33
CA LYS A 29 14.76 -10.92 -11.61
C LYS A 29 13.77 -9.75 -11.66
N LEU A 30 14.00 -8.75 -10.82
CA LEU A 30 13.18 -7.56 -10.76
C LEU A 30 13.68 -6.55 -11.79
N GLU A 31 12.76 -5.84 -12.39
CA GLU A 31 13.09 -4.62 -13.10
C GLU A 31 13.38 -3.53 -12.07
N TYR A 32 14.49 -2.80 -12.23
CA TYR A 32 14.98 -1.77 -11.30
C TYR A 32 15.02 -2.19 -9.80
N PRO A 33 15.80 -3.21 -9.43
CA PRO A 33 15.88 -3.70 -8.04
C PRO A 33 16.30 -2.62 -7.03
N GLY A 34 16.99 -1.57 -7.48
CA GLY A 34 17.39 -0.42 -6.67
C GLY A 34 16.21 0.28 -5.98
N SER A 35 15.09 0.41 -6.67
CA SER A 35 13.88 1.06 -6.15
C SER A 35 13.29 0.32 -4.93
N TYR A 36 13.36 -1.01 -4.93
CA TYR A 36 12.94 -1.83 -3.80
C TYR A 36 13.90 -1.72 -2.62
N THR A 37 15.21 -1.78 -2.89
CA THR A 37 16.23 -1.68 -1.83
C THR A 37 16.26 -0.30 -1.17
N GLU A 38 15.91 0.75 -1.91
CA GLU A 38 15.77 2.10 -1.39
C GLU A 38 14.60 2.19 -0.40
N CYS A 39 13.42 1.68 -0.76
CA CYS A 39 12.28 1.57 0.15
C CYS A 39 12.62 0.78 1.42
N VAL A 40 13.34 -0.35 1.31
CA VAL A 40 13.82 -1.13 2.47
C VAL A 40 14.79 -0.30 3.33
N SER A 41 15.63 0.53 2.72
CA SER A 41 16.56 1.38 3.46
C SER A 41 15.83 2.48 4.24
N TYR A 42 14.82 3.12 3.65
CA TYR A 42 13.96 4.09 4.33
C TYR A 42 13.11 3.46 5.45
N ALA A 43 12.62 2.24 5.26
CA ALA A 43 11.86 1.55 6.31
C ALA A 43 12.71 1.19 7.54
N PHE A 44 14.01 0.97 7.34
CA PHE A 44 14.94 0.48 8.36
C PHE A 44 16.15 1.41 8.54
N GLU A 45 15.89 2.68 8.85
CA GLU A 45 16.95 3.69 9.09
C GLU A 45 17.83 3.38 10.30
N GLU A 46 17.23 2.89 11.39
CA GLU A 46 17.93 2.53 12.63
C GLU A 46 17.70 1.06 13.00
N PRO A 47 18.16 0.09 12.17
CA PRO A 47 17.75 -1.32 12.28
C PRO A 47 18.18 -1.97 13.60
N ALA A 48 19.17 -1.42 14.30
CA ALA A 48 19.61 -1.89 15.62
C ALA A 48 18.59 -1.59 16.75
N LYS A 49 17.66 -0.65 16.55
CA LYS A 49 16.63 -0.27 17.55
C LYS A 49 15.22 -0.69 17.14
N GLN A 50 15.09 -1.21 15.93
CA GLN A 50 13.82 -1.51 15.28
C GLN A 50 13.56 -3.02 15.22
N LYS A 51 12.29 -3.38 15.04
CA LYS A 51 11.83 -4.75 14.86
C LYS A 51 10.85 -4.83 13.71
N ALA A 52 10.65 -6.03 13.18
CA ALA A 52 9.58 -6.33 12.23
C ALA A 52 8.70 -7.45 12.77
N LEU A 53 7.41 -7.39 12.44
CA LEU A 53 6.50 -8.51 12.59
C LEU A 53 6.58 -9.38 11.33
N VAL A 54 7.13 -10.58 11.46
CA VAL A 54 7.25 -11.55 10.37
C VAL A 54 6.06 -12.51 10.41
N LEU A 55 5.23 -12.44 9.38
CA LEU A 55 4.07 -13.29 9.15
C LEU A 55 4.49 -14.54 8.35
N PRO A 56 4.08 -15.76 8.75
CA PRO A 56 4.31 -16.97 7.97
C PRO A 56 3.74 -16.89 6.56
N GLN A 57 4.27 -17.70 5.64
CA GLN A 57 3.72 -17.84 4.29
C GLN A 57 2.23 -18.24 4.33
N GLY A 58 1.41 -17.60 3.49
CA GLY A 58 -0.01 -17.91 3.38
C GLY A 58 -0.84 -17.37 4.54
N THR A 59 -0.32 -16.40 5.29
CA THR A 59 -1.06 -15.77 6.39
C THR A 59 -2.34 -15.12 5.86
N VAL A 60 -3.43 -15.32 6.61
CA VAL A 60 -4.73 -14.69 6.35
C VAL A 60 -5.06 -13.75 7.51
N ILE A 61 -5.23 -12.47 7.20
CA ILE A 61 -5.71 -11.44 8.13
C ILE A 61 -7.22 -11.33 7.96
N LYS A 62 -7.96 -11.62 9.04
CA LYS A 62 -9.41 -11.46 9.07
C LYS A 62 -9.77 -9.99 9.26
N GLY A 63 -10.52 -9.43 8.33
CA GLY A 63 -10.88 -8.02 8.32
C GLY A 63 -9.75 -7.13 7.78
N ASP A 64 -9.73 -5.88 8.23
CA ASP A 64 -8.83 -4.86 7.70
C ASP A 64 -7.44 -4.95 8.32
N LEU A 65 -6.41 -4.68 7.52
CA LEU A 65 -5.06 -4.41 7.99
C LEU A 65 -4.85 -2.90 8.05
N LEU A 66 -4.77 -2.36 9.28
CA LEU A 66 -4.39 -0.98 9.53
C LEU A 66 -2.87 -0.88 9.54
N LEU A 67 -2.33 -0.17 8.56
CA LEU A 67 -0.91 0.10 8.34
C LEU A 67 -0.57 1.54 8.80
N ASP A 68 -1.16 1.97 9.91
CA ASP A 68 -0.82 3.19 10.61
C ASP A 68 -0.03 2.88 11.88
N TRP A 69 0.69 3.89 12.39
CA TRP A 69 1.36 3.79 13.67
C TRP A 69 0.34 3.51 14.77
N SER A 70 0.61 2.47 15.57
CA SER A 70 -0.23 2.10 16.69
C SER A 70 0.61 1.93 17.94
N LYS A 71 -0.01 2.15 19.10
CA LYS A 71 0.63 1.91 20.41
C LYS A 71 1.24 0.50 20.50
N ALA A 72 0.56 -0.51 19.93
CA ALA A 72 1.04 -1.89 19.94
C ALA A 72 2.35 -2.09 19.14
N PHE A 73 2.53 -1.33 18.06
CA PHE A 73 3.77 -1.31 17.28
C PHE A 73 4.85 -0.48 17.97
N SER A 74 4.51 0.73 18.42
CA SER A 74 5.46 1.63 19.08
C SER A 74 6.04 1.03 20.37
N GLU A 75 5.23 0.39 21.23
CA GLU A 75 5.70 -0.24 22.48
C GLU A 75 6.67 -1.41 22.24
N LYS A 76 6.68 -1.98 21.03
CA LYS A 76 7.54 -3.10 20.64
C LYS A 76 8.60 -2.71 19.61
N ASN A 77 8.69 -1.43 19.28
CA ASN A 77 9.54 -0.88 18.20
C ASN A 77 9.34 -1.60 16.86
N ILE A 78 8.10 -2.03 16.56
CA ILE A 78 7.78 -2.65 15.28
C ILE A 78 7.62 -1.54 14.24
N VAL A 79 8.48 -1.55 13.22
CA VAL A 79 8.45 -0.57 12.11
C VAL A 79 8.05 -1.19 10.78
N ALA A 80 7.97 -2.53 10.72
CA ALA A 80 7.64 -3.25 9.51
C ALA A 80 6.80 -4.49 9.79
N ILE A 81 6.00 -4.88 8.80
CA ILE A 81 5.30 -6.14 8.67
C ILE A 81 5.85 -6.83 7.43
N VAL A 82 6.34 -8.06 7.58
CA VAL A 82 6.93 -8.84 6.49
C VAL A 82 6.18 -10.15 6.35
N ALA A 83 5.56 -10.40 5.21
CA ALA A 83 4.98 -11.70 4.88
C ALA A 83 6.00 -12.56 4.12
N GLU A 84 6.29 -13.75 4.66
CA GLU A 84 7.27 -14.70 4.09
C GLU A 84 6.86 -15.32 2.75
N GLY A 85 5.66 -15.05 2.27
CA GLY A 85 5.16 -15.43 0.96
C GLY A 85 3.88 -14.68 0.68
N ASP A 86 2.83 -15.39 0.26
CA ASP A 86 1.54 -14.78 -0.03
C ASP A 86 0.87 -14.24 1.25
N LEU A 87 0.18 -13.12 1.12
CA LEU A 87 -0.62 -12.47 2.15
C LEU A 87 -2.05 -12.27 1.66
N THR A 88 -3.03 -12.73 2.43
CA THR A 88 -4.44 -12.44 2.17
C THR A 88 -5.01 -11.58 3.29
N ILE A 89 -5.61 -10.45 2.92
CA ILE A 89 -6.37 -9.57 3.80
C ILE A 89 -7.83 -9.72 3.36
N GLU A 90 -8.68 -10.28 4.23
CA GLU A 90 -10.10 -10.47 3.91
C GLU A 90 -10.89 -9.15 3.88
N GLY A 91 -10.30 -8.08 4.41
CA GLY A 91 -10.78 -6.70 4.36
C GLY A 91 -9.89 -5.79 3.52
N ALA A 92 -9.79 -4.53 3.92
CA ALA A 92 -8.97 -3.51 3.29
C ALA A 92 -7.55 -3.48 3.86
N LEU A 93 -6.56 -3.11 3.02
CA LEU A 93 -5.31 -2.52 3.50
C LEU A 93 -5.56 -1.02 3.65
N ILE A 94 -5.35 -0.46 4.84
CA ILE A 94 -5.65 0.95 5.13
C ILE A 94 -4.43 1.61 5.78
N ASN A 95 -3.97 2.70 5.21
CA ASN A 95 -3.02 3.63 5.82
C ASN A 95 -3.59 5.05 5.64
N GLU A 96 -4.15 5.59 6.73
CA GLU A 96 -4.74 6.95 6.75
C GLU A 96 -3.68 8.02 6.99
N ASN A 97 -2.56 7.66 7.64
CA ASN A 97 -1.50 8.59 7.92
C ASN A 97 -0.70 8.90 6.64
N LEU A 98 -0.74 10.17 6.23
CA LEU A 98 -0.07 10.65 5.02
C LEU A 98 1.45 10.80 5.19
N ASP A 99 1.96 10.89 6.41
CA ASP A 99 3.40 11.04 6.68
C ASP A 99 4.14 9.71 6.84
N GLY A 100 3.42 8.60 6.96
CA GLY A 100 4.04 7.29 7.08
C GLY A 100 3.17 6.24 7.74
N GLY A 101 3.81 5.12 8.02
CA GLY A 101 3.23 3.99 8.72
C GLY A 101 4.24 2.84 8.73
N PRO A 102 3.92 1.72 9.39
CA PRO A 102 4.75 0.53 9.30
C PRO A 102 4.95 0.12 7.84
N PHE A 103 6.18 -0.22 7.48
CA PHE A 103 6.50 -0.75 6.17
C PHE A 103 5.82 -2.11 5.96
N LEU A 104 5.19 -2.35 4.80
CA LEU A 104 4.68 -3.67 4.43
C LEU A 104 5.54 -4.27 3.32
N PHE A 105 6.09 -5.47 3.55
CA PHE A 105 6.79 -6.26 2.54
C PHE A 105 6.14 -7.62 2.36
N VAL A 106 5.71 -7.96 1.15
CA VAL A 106 5.12 -9.26 0.79
C VAL A 106 6.02 -9.97 -0.20
N LYS A 107 6.60 -11.12 0.18
CA LYS A 107 7.52 -11.89 -0.67
C LYS A 107 6.83 -12.63 -1.82
N GLY A 108 5.52 -12.84 -1.74
CA GLY A 108 4.66 -13.44 -2.75
C GLY A 108 3.54 -12.49 -3.19
N ASP A 109 2.35 -13.06 -3.39
CA ASP A 109 1.18 -12.32 -3.86
C ASP A 109 0.41 -11.65 -2.71
N LEU A 110 -0.20 -10.50 -2.98
CA LEU A 110 -1.08 -9.79 -2.05
C LEU A 110 -2.53 -9.84 -2.55
N LYS A 111 -3.44 -10.33 -1.72
CA LYS A 111 -4.89 -10.26 -1.93
C LYS A 111 -5.53 -9.36 -0.89
N ALA A 112 -6.38 -8.43 -1.33
CA ALA A 112 -7.15 -7.55 -0.45
C ALA A 112 -8.53 -7.25 -1.05
N LYS A 113 -9.48 -6.76 -0.25
CA LYS A 113 -10.73 -6.21 -0.81
C LYS A 113 -10.52 -4.87 -1.49
N ARG A 114 -9.77 -3.98 -0.85
CA ARG A 114 -9.36 -2.68 -1.37
C ARG A 114 -8.04 -2.27 -0.74
N ILE A 115 -7.38 -1.28 -1.32
CA ILE A 115 -6.16 -0.70 -0.78
C ILE A 115 -6.35 0.82 -0.71
N ASP A 116 -6.32 1.37 0.50
CA ASP A 116 -6.28 2.80 0.76
C ASP A 116 -4.90 3.11 1.34
N LYS A 117 -4.05 3.77 0.57
CA LYS A 117 -2.65 3.98 0.93
C LYS A 117 -2.31 5.47 1.02
N GLY A 118 -1.74 5.87 2.15
CA GLY A 118 -1.06 7.14 2.37
C GLY A 118 0.45 6.95 2.40
N GLY A 119 1.11 7.49 3.44
CA GLY A 119 2.56 7.65 3.53
C GLY A 119 3.41 6.39 3.75
N ALA A 120 2.82 5.23 4.04
CA ALA A 120 3.58 4.02 4.35
C ALA A 120 4.15 3.34 3.09
N TYR A 121 5.39 2.85 3.12
CA TYR A 121 5.93 2.05 2.01
C TYR A 121 5.26 0.66 1.95
N VAL A 122 4.89 0.22 0.74
CA VAL A 122 4.33 -1.11 0.48
C VAL A 122 5.06 -1.74 -0.70
N ILE A 123 5.66 -2.91 -0.48
CA ILE A 123 6.30 -3.71 -1.52
C ILE A 123 5.62 -5.07 -1.62
N VAL A 124 5.29 -5.47 -2.84
CA VAL A 124 4.80 -6.81 -3.19
C VAL A 124 5.68 -7.36 -4.31
N LEU A 125 6.35 -8.49 -4.05
CA LEU A 125 7.25 -9.13 -5.02
C LEU A 125 6.52 -10.09 -5.99
N GLY A 126 5.23 -10.34 -5.77
CA GLY A 126 4.34 -11.03 -6.69
C GLY A 126 3.27 -10.10 -7.26
N ASP A 127 2.09 -10.66 -7.49
CA ASP A 127 0.93 -9.93 -8.01
C ASP A 127 0.12 -9.29 -6.86
N VAL A 128 -0.55 -8.17 -7.18
CA VAL A 128 -1.58 -7.58 -6.31
C VAL A 128 -2.95 -7.83 -6.91
N GLN A 129 -3.85 -8.42 -6.12
CA GLN A 129 -5.26 -8.55 -6.47
C GLN A 129 -6.14 -7.88 -5.42
N ALA A 130 -6.67 -6.71 -5.78
CA ALA A 130 -7.75 -6.05 -5.06
C ALA A 130 -9.09 -6.37 -5.74
N SER A 131 -10.10 -6.81 -4.99
CA SER A 131 -11.44 -7.01 -5.58
C SER A 131 -12.19 -5.70 -5.85
N GLY A 132 -11.77 -4.61 -5.21
CA GLY A 132 -12.27 -3.25 -5.34
C GLY A 132 -11.15 -2.29 -5.71
N PRO A 133 -11.24 -1.01 -5.31
CA PRO A 133 -10.30 0.01 -5.75
C PRO A 133 -8.96 -0.01 -5.02
N VAL A 134 -7.96 0.58 -5.67
CA VAL A 134 -6.67 0.96 -5.09
C VAL A 134 -6.54 2.48 -5.16
N LEU A 135 -6.47 3.12 -4.01
CA LEU A 135 -6.26 4.56 -3.85
C LEU A 135 -4.89 4.79 -3.22
N CYS A 136 -4.05 5.59 -3.86
CA CYS A 136 -2.75 6.03 -3.34
C CYS A 136 -2.76 7.56 -3.27
N GLU A 137 -2.54 8.11 -2.09
CA GLU A 137 -2.62 9.55 -1.81
C GLU A 137 -1.32 10.06 -1.20
N TYR A 138 -0.92 11.25 -1.63
CA TYR A 138 0.12 12.09 -1.06
C TYR A 138 1.55 11.59 -1.25
N ASN A 139 2.50 12.50 -1.43
CA ASN A 139 3.81 12.19 -2.00
C ASN A 139 4.81 11.47 -1.08
N HIS A 140 4.39 11.02 0.10
CA HIS A 140 5.21 10.25 1.02
C HIS A 140 5.02 8.75 0.84
N GLY A 141 6.08 7.97 1.08
CA GLY A 141 6.04 6.52 0.91
C GLY A 141 6.05 6.10 -0.55
N GLY A 142 5.59 4.88 -0.82
CA GLY A 142 5.48 4.37 -2.18
C GLY A 142 4.87 2.97 -2.27
N LEU A 143 4.33 2.64 -3.44
CA LEU A 143 3.83 1.31 -3.78
C LEU A 143 4.73 0.70 -4.85
N ARG A 144 5.24 -0.50 -4.60
CA ARG A 144 5.98 -1.31 -5.58
C ARG A 144 5.32 -2.66 -5.77
N VAL A 145 4.96 -2.97 -7.01
CA VAL A 145 4.42 -4.27 -7.40
C VAL A 145 5.29 -4.86 -8.50
N ALA A 146 5.98 -5.96 -8.20
CA ALA A 146 6.84 -6.62 -9.17
C ALA A 146 6.08 -7.34 -10.27
N GLY A 147 4.88 -7.84 -9.95
CA GLY A 147 3.98 -8.50 -10.89
C GLY A 147 2.87 -7.57 -11.40
N ASP A 148 1.73 -8.18 -11.72
CA ASP A 148 0.54 -7.49 -12.18
C ASP A 148 -0.24 -6.87 -11.00
N LEU A 149 -0.92 -5.74 -11.25
CA LEU A 149 -1.89 -5.17 -10.31
C LEU A 149 -3.28 -5.29 -10.93
N LYS A 150 -4.17 -6.05 -10.30
CA LYS A 150 -5.58 -6.15 -10.68
C LYS A 150 -6.47 -5.48 -9.63
N SER A 151 -7.30 -4.55 -10.09
CA SER A 151 -8.26 -3.82 -9.26
C SER A 151 -9.49 -3.40 -10.07
N GLU A 152 -10.51 -2.83 -9.41
CA GLU A 152 -11.59 -2.15 -10.13
C GLU A 152 -11.03 -0.92 -10.88
N TRP A 153 -10.26 -0.13 -10.14
CA TRP A 153 -9.45 0.95 -10.66
C TRP A 153 -8.31 1.26 -9.69
N LEU A 154 -7.23 1.80 -10.25
CA LEU A 154 -6.10 2.41 -9.56
C LEU A 154 -6.21 3.93 -9.71
N LEU A 155 -6.24 4.66 -8.61
CA LEU A 155 -6.15 6.12 -8.58
C LEU A 155 -4.90 6.52 -7.80
N ASN A 156 -3.97 7.16 -8.50
CA ASN A 156 -2.77 7.75 -7.94
C ASN A 156 -2.95 9.27 -7.85
N VAL A 157 -2.88 9.82 -6.64
CA VAL A 157 -3.03 11.26 -6.35
C VAL A 157 -1.75 11.77 -5.69
N ASP A 158 -0.81 12.24 -6.52
CA ASP A 158 0.53 12.71 -6.11
C ASP A 158 1.28 11.64 -5.29
N HIS A 159 1.39 10.42 -5.81
CA HIS A 159 1.98 9.28 -5.09
C HIS A 159 3.01 8.52 -5.92
N ASP A 160 4.07 8.03 -5.27
CA ASP A 160 5.09 7.22 -5.91
C ASP A 160 4.63 5.75 -6.08
N VAL A 161 4.02 5.45 -7.23
CA VAL A 161 3.49 4.12 -7.58
C VAL A 161 4.24 3.53 -8.76
N ILE A 162 4.77 2.31 -8.59
CA ILE A 162 5.37 1.54 -9.69
C ILE A 162 4.78 0.13 -9.71
N VAL A 163 4.22 -0.24 -10.86
CA VAL A 163 3.77 -1.60 -11.20
C VAL A 163 4.58 -2.06 -12.41
N PHE A 164 5.38 -3.11 -12.25
CA PHE A 164 6.25 -3.60 -13.33
C PHE A 164 5.55 -4.56 -14.29
N GLY A 165 4.55 -5.29 -13.80
CA GLY A 165 3.63 -6.03 -14.66
C GLY A 165 2.59 -5.10 -15.30
N LYS A 166 1.40 -5.65 -15.51
CA LYS A 166 0.27 -4.91 -16.08
C LYS A 166 -0.70 -4.45 -14.99
N THR A 167 -1.19 -3.23 -15.13
CA THR A 167 -2.37 -2.75 -14.41
C THR A 167 -3.63 -3.19 -15.14
N HIS A 168 -4.47 -3.99 -14.48
CA HIS A 168 -5.78 -4.44 -14.97
C HIS A 168 -6.88 -3.70 -14.22
N GLY A 169 -7.71 -2.96 -14.96
CA GLY A 169 -8.73 -2.07 -14.43
C GLY A 169 -8.61 -0.67 -15.05
N GLY A 170 -9.40 0.28 -14.57
CA GLY A 170 -9.13 1.71 -14.85
C GLY A 170 -7.85 2.15 -14.13
N SER A 171 -7.04 3.02 -14.74
CA SER A 171 -5.89 3.63 -14.06
C SER A 171 -5.94 5.13 -14.32
N LEU A 172 -5.80 5.92 -13.26
CA LEU A 172 -5.75 7.38 -13.29
C LEU A 172 -4.58 7.84 -12.45
N ASN A 173 -3.77 8.75 -13.00
CA ASN A 173 -2.61 9.34 -12.35
C ASN A 173 -2.74 10.85 -12.36
N GLY A 174 -2.83 11.49 -11.19
CA GLY A 174 -3.01 12.94 -11.11
C GLY A 174 -1.84 13.77 -11.62
N ASP A 175 -0.65 13.17 -11.82
CA ASP A 175 0.48 13.86 -12.46
C ASP A 175 0.40 13.82 -14.00
N GLU A 176 -0.38 12.90 -14.57
CA GLU A 176 -0.41 12.62 -16.01
C GLU A 176 -1.80 12.88 -16.64
N ASP A 177 -2.87 12.68 -15.89
CA ASP A 177 -4.26 12.74 -16.33
C ASP A 177 -4.99 13.97 -15.76
N ASP A 178 -5.93 14.52 -16.52
CA ASP A 178 -6.93 15.44 -15.98
C ASP A 178 -7.99 14.65 -15.19
N LEU A 179 -7.81 14.60 -13.87
CA LEU A 179 -8.71 13.87 -12.98
C LEU A 179 -10.15 14.39 -13.04
N ARG A 180 -10.39 15.67 -13.38
CA ARG A 180 -11.75 16.21 -13.52
C ARG A 180 -12.48 15.64 -14.72
N GLU A 181 -11.80 15.11 -15.73
CA GLU A 181 -12.47 14.42 -16.85
C GLU A 181 -13.09 13.09 -16.40
N SER A 182 -12.44 12.38 -15.48
CA SER A 182 -12.79 11.01 -15.11
C SER A 182 -13.52 10.88 -13.77
N LEU A 183 -13.25 11.76 -12.80
CA LEU A 183 -13.85 11.73 -11.46
C LEU A 183 -15.14 12.55 -11.39
N VAL A 184 -16.06 12.15 -10.52
CA VAL A 184 -17.29 12.90 -10.28
C VAL A 184 -16.96 14.25 -9.59
N PRO A 185 -17.69 15.35 -9.89
CA PRO A 185 -17.34 16.67 -9.33
C PRO A 185 -17.39 16.72 -7.80
N GLU A 186 -18.19 15.85 -7.16
CA GLU A 186 -18.35 15.84 -5.70
C GLU A 186 -17.12 15.39 -4.93
N VAL A 187 -16.06 14.89 -5.59
CA VAL A 187 -14.79 14.58 -4.91
C VAL A 187 -13.82 15.75 -4.87
N PHE A 188 -14.17 16.90 -5.46
CA PHE A 188 -13.34 18.10 -5.43
C PHE A 188 -13.88 19.07 -4.38
N ALA A 189 -13.00 19.91 -3.81
CA ALA A 189 -13.38 20.88 -2.78
C ALA A 189 -14.38 21.93 -3.29
N ASP A 190 -14.30 22.24 -4.59
CA ASP A 190 -15.15 23.22 -5.27
C ASP A 190 -15.29 22.91 -6.77
N ASP A 191 -16.13 23.70 -7.43
CA ASP A 191 -16.35 23.66 -8.87
C ASP A 191 -15.29 24.46 -9.66
N ASP A 192 -14.22 24.96 -9.02
CA ASP A 192 -13.16 25.71 -9.70
C ASP A 192 -12.38 24.75 -10.62
N PRO A 193 -12.39 24.96 -11.95
CA PRO A 193 -11.66 24.10 -12.87
C PRO A 193 -10.15 24.06 -12.62
N ASP A 194 -9.59 25.06 -11.94
CA ASP A 194 -8.18 25.13 -11.58
C ASP A 194 -7.85 24.26 -10.34
N THR A 195 -8.84 23.81 -9.57
CA THR A 195 -8.67 22.82 -8.50
C THR A 195 -8.48 21.43 -9.13
N ILE A 196 -7.24 21.04 -9.36
CA ILE A 196 -6.88 19.79 -10.06
C ILE A 196 -6.88 18.54 -9.16
N TRP A 197 -6.69 18.72 -7.84
CA TRP A 197 -6.54 17.61 -6.90
C TRP A 197 -7.87 17.26 -6.24
N PRO A 198 -8.31 16.00 -6.27
CA PRO A 198 -9.49 15.56 -5.54
C PRO A 198 -9.19 15.41 -4.05
N GLU A 199 -10.22 15.59 -3.23
CA GLU A 199 -10.22 15.33 -1.80
C GLU A 199 -10.35 13.82 -1.55
N CYS A 200 -9.23 13.15 -1.28
CA CYS A 200 -9.21 11.69 -1.08
C CYS A 200 -10.05 11.23 0.10
N ASP A 201 -10.24 12.06 1.13
CA ASP A 201 -11.18 11.78 2.23
C ASP A 201 -12.63 11.68 1.75
N ILE A 202 -13.02 12.50 0.77
CA ILE A 202 -14.34 12.40 0.15
C ILE A 202 -14.41 11.13 -0.69
N ILE A 203 -13.36 10.82 -1.46
CA ILE A 203 -13.26 9.57 -2.23
C ILE A 203 -13.47 8.35 -1.32
N ARG A 204 -12.73 8.25 -0.21
CA ARG A 204 -12.86 7.17 0.79
C ARG A 204 -14.28 7.06 1.33
N LYS A 205 -14.91 8.18 1.71
CA LYS A 205 -16.30 8.21 2.19
C LYS A 205 -17.27 7.70 1.13
N ARG A 206 -17.09 8.07 -0.14
CA ARG A 206 -17.92 7.59 -1.25
C ARG A 206 -17.75 6.10 -1.50
N ILE A 207 -16.52 5.58 -1.50
CA ILE A 207 -16.25 4.14 -1.60
C ILE A 207 -16.96 3.39 -0.47
N ALA A 208 -16.82 3.85 0.78
CA ALA A 208 -17.46 3.23 1.93
C ALA A 208 -19.00 3.26 1.85
N ALA A 209 -19.57 4.29 1.22
CA ALA A 209 -21.01 4.43 1.00
C ALA A 209 -21.52 3.73 -0.28
N GLY A 210 -20.65 3.09 -1.07
CA GLY A 210 -21.01 2.50 -2.37
C GLY A 210 -21.43 3.54 -3.42
N MET A 211 -20.99 4.79 -3.26
CA MET A 211 -21.27 5.88 -4.19
C MET A 211 -20.22 5.92 -5.31
N PRO A 212 -20.59 6.33 -6.54
CA PRO A 212 -19.64 6.43 -7.65
C PRO A 212 -18.51 7.41 -7.38
N VAL A 213 -17.28 7.03 -7.68
CA VAL A 213 -16.10 7.92 -7.71
C VAL A 213 -15.76 8.33 -9.14
N LEU A 214 -15.87 7.39 -10.08
CA LEU A 214 -15.71 7.65 -11.51
C LEU A 214 -17.03 8.11 -12.13
N LYS A 215 -16.96 9.00 -13.11
CA LYS A 215 -18.09 9.31 -13.98
C LYS A 215 -18.54 8.05 -14.73
N LYS A 216 -19.84 7.94 -15.00
CA LYS A 216 -20.36 6.90 -15.90
C LYS A 216 -19.83 7.19 -17.31
N LYS A 217 -19.15 6.21 -17.92
CA LYS A 217 -18.86 6.28 -19.35
C LYS A 217 -20.20 6.22 -20.10
N THR A 218 -20.54 7.32 -20.78
CA THR A 218 -21.67 7.40 -21.72
C THR A 218 -21.38 6.64 -22.99
#